data_AF-A0A0P8A0C3-F1
#
_entry.id   AF-A0A0P8A0C3-F1
#
_cell.length_a   1.000
_cell.length_b   1.000
_cell.length_c   1.000
_cell.angle_alpha   90.00
_cell.angle_beta   90.00
_cell.angle_gamma   90.00
#
_symmetry.space_group_name_H-M   'P 1'
#
loop_
_entity.id
_entity.type
_entity.pdbx_description
1 polymer ?
#
loop_
_entity_poly.entity_id
_entity_poly.type
_entity_poly.pdbx_seq_one_letter_code
_entity_poly.pdbx_strand_id
1 'polypeptide(L)'
;MNYQDKVKEAFEILEDAKIQVFTALINVAMVSEFKEIDELFDEGEFFAFRSSDFDHANDPNIQSLQYVVKAMEIAKEEMIAWNGLNNLNLQGNE
;
A
#
# COMPACT_ATOMS: atom_id res chain seq x y z
N MET A 1 27.97 4.15 -7.24
CA MET A 1 26.66 4.29 -6.59
C MET A 1 26.66 5.60 -5.82
N ASN A 2 25.81 6.53 -6.23
CA ASN A 2 25.70 7.85 -5.63
C ASN A 2 24.48 7.91 -4.69
N TYR A 3 24.26 9.06 -4.04
CA TYR A 3 23.10 9.27 -3.16
C TYR A 3 21.76 9.06 -3.89
N GLN A 4 21.63 9.56 -5.11
CA GLN A 4 20.39 9.44 -5.89
C GLN A 4 20.06 7.98 -6.22
N ASP A 5 21.06 7.16 -6.55
CA ASP A 5 20.89 5.71 -6.76
C ASP A 5 20.31 5.05 -5.51
N LYS A 6 20.81 5.42 -4.32
CA LYS A 6 20.30 4.90 -3.05
C LYS A 6 18.90 5.39 -2.70
N VAL A 7 18.55 6.62 -3.05
CA VAL A 7 17.18 7.13 -2.89
C VAL A 7 16.20 6.39 -3.78
N LYS A 8 16.59 6.07 -5.03
CA LYS A 8 15.78 5.26 -5.94
C LYS A 8 15.55 3.86 -5.40
N GLU A 9 16.62 3.16 -4.99
CA GLU A 9 16.51 1.82 -4.38
C GLU A 9 15.60 1.85 -3.14
N ALA A 10 15.73 2.86 -2.28
CA ALA A 10 14.89 2.99 -1.10
C ALA A 10 13.41 3.25 -1.45
N PHE A 11 13.15 4.02 -2.50
CA PHE A 11 11.80 4.28 -2.99
C PHE A 11 11.14 3.02 -3.56
N GLU A 12 11.88 2.23 -4.35
CA GLU A 12 11.41 0.93 -4.87
C GLU A 12 11.09 -0.04 -3.73
N ILE A 13 11.96 -0.13 -2.72
CA ILE A 13 11.73 -0.94 -1.52
C ILE A 13 10.47 -0.48 -0.77
N LEU A 14 10.24 0.83 -0.67
CA LEU A 14 9.03 1.37 -0.01
C LEU A 14 7.75 0.96 -0.76
N GLU A 15 7.75 1.01 -2.10
CA GLU A 15 6.60 0.57 -2.90
C GLU A 15 6.31 -0.92 -2.74
N ASP A 16 7.36 -1.75 -2.81
CA ASP A 16 7.23 -3.20 -2.65
C ASP A 16 6.74 -3.57 -1.24
N ALA A 17 7.27 -2.89 -0.21
CA ALA A 17 6.84 -3.08 1.17
C ALA A 17 5.37 -2.67 1.35
N LYS A 18 4.94 -1.56 0.73
CA LYS A 18 3.55 -1.11 0.78
C LYS A 18 2.61 -2.15 0.17
N ILE A 19 2.96 -2.75 -0.97
CA ILE A 19 2.16 -3.82 -1.59
C ILE A 19 2.01 -5.01 -0.65
N GLN A 20 3.10 -5.43 0.01
CA GLN A 20 3.07 -6.57 0.94
C GLN A 20 2.22 -6.26 2.18
N VAL A 21 2.38 -5.08 2.79
CA VAL A 21 1.60 -4.68 3.97
C VAL A 21 0.13 -4.49 3.62
N PHE A 22 -0.18 -3.91 2.46
CA PHE A 22 -1.57 -3.73 1.99
C PHE A 22 -2.23 -5.09 1.70
N THR A 23 -1.49 -6.05 1.13
CA THR A 23 -1.99 -7.42 0.95
C THR A 23 -2.29 -8.09 2.29
N ALA A 24 -1.40 -7.92 3.29
CA ALA A 24 -1.64 -8.43 4.63
C ALA A 24 -2.87 -7.78 5.29
N LEU A 25 -3.07 -6.48 5.11
CA LEU A 25 -4.26 -5.74 5.57
C LEU A 25 -5.55 -6.35 5.00
N ILE A 26 -5.60 -6.55 3.68
CA ILE A 26 -6.74 -7.16 3.00
C ILE A 26 -7.00 -8.55 3.57
N ASN A 27 -5.98 -9.41 3.62
CA ASN A 27 -6.14 -10.79 4.08
C ASN A 27 -6.69 -10.88 5.51
N VAL A 28 -6.20 -10.03 6.42
CA VAL A 28 -6.72 -9.98 7.80
C VAL A 28 -8.18 -9.50 7.82
N ALA A 29 -8.51 -8.48 7.04
CA ALA A 29 -9.88 -7.98 6.96
C ALA A 29 -10.85 -9.02 6.38
N MET A 30 -10.47 -9.72 5.31
CA MET A 30 -11.30 -10.73 4.64
C MET A 30 -11.67 -11.90 5.56
N VAL A 31 -10.78 -12.31 6.46
CA VAL A 31 -11.10 -13.40 7.43
C VAL A 31 -11.82 -12.91 8.68
N SER A 32 -12.00 -11.60 8.85
CA SER A 32 -12.60 -10.98 10.04
C SER A 32 -13.81 -10.11 9.68
N GLU A 33 -13.63 -8.80 9.64
CA GLU A 33 -14.72 -7.82 9.47
C GLU A 33 -15.35 -7.85 8.08
N PHE A 34 -14.59 -8.29 7.06
CA PHE A 34 -15.03 -8.37 5.67
C PHE A 34 -15.31 -9.82 5.26
N LYS A 35 -15.58 -10.72 6.21
CA LYS A 35 -15.91 -12.12 5.91
C LYS A 35 -17.16 -12.27 5.04
N GLU A 36 -18.14 -11.39 5.22
CA GLU A 36 -19.34 -11.38 4.38
C GLU A 36 -19.03 -10.94 2.94
N ILE A 37 -18.00 -10.10 2.75
CA ILE A 37 -17.47 -9.75 1.44
C ILE A 37 -16.82 -11.00 0.83
N ASP A 38 -15.93 -11.70 1.56
CA ASP A 38 -15.30 -12.96 1.12
C ASP A 38 -16.31 -14.01 0.64
N GLU A 39 -17.45 -14.13 1.31
CA GLU A 39 -18.52 -15.07 0.95
C GLU A 39 -19.36 -14.65 -0.28
N LEU A 40 -19.25 -13.40 -0.72
CA LEU A 40 -19.99 -12.84 -1.86
C LEU A 40 -19.19 -12.80 -3.17
N PHE A 41 -17.86 -12.95 -3.15
CA PHE A 41 -17.02 -12.97 -4.35
C PHE A 41 -16.74 -14.40 -4.81
N ASP A 42 -16.91 -14.63 -6.11
CA ASP A 42 -16.49 -15.90 -6.71
C ASP A 42 -14.96 -15.94 -6.86
N GLU A 43 -14.36 -17.14 -6.73
CA GLU A 43 -12.93 -17.34 -7.00
C GLU A 43 -12.57 -16.81 -8.40
N GLY A 44 -11.73 -15.77 -8.45
CA GLY A 44 -11.29 -15.11 -9.68
C GLY A 44 -11.89 -13.73 -9.95
N GLU A 45 -12.81 -13.25 -9.12
CA GLU A 45 -13.22 -11.85 -9.17
C GLU A 45 -12.13 -10.93 -8.62
N PHE A 46 -11.81 -9.89 -9.40
CA PHE A 46 -10.86 -8.84 -8.99
C PHE A 46 -11.61 -7.76 -8.21
N PHE A 47 -11.36 -7.69 -6.90
CA PHE A 47 -11.80 -6.57 -6.07
C PHE A 47 -10.64 -5.63 -5.77
N ALA A 48 -10.80 -4.36 -6.13
CA ALA A 48 -9.79 -3.33 -5.90
C ALA A 48 -10.08 -2.59 -4.58
N PHE A 49 -9.38 -2.97 -3.52
CA PHE A 49 -9.42 -2.25 -2.24
C PHE A 49 -8.64 -0.94 -2.31
N ARG A 50 -9.12 0.06 -1.57
CA ARG A 50 -8.44 1.32 -1.26
C ARG A 50 -8.15 1.38 0.24
N SER A 51 -7.11 2.11 0.62
CA SER A 51 -6.78 2.38 2.04
C SER A 51 -7.98 2.92 2.84
N SER A 52 -8.83 3.74 2.20
CA SER A 52 -10.06 4.29 2.78
C SER A 52 -11.13 3.25 3.15
N ASP A 53 -11.11 2.07 2.53
CA ASP A 53 -12.13 1.04 2.78
C ASP A 53 -12.03 0.49 4.22
N PHE A 54 -10.88 0.70 4.87
CA PHE A 54 -10.60 0.25 6.23
C PHE A 54 -10.76 1.35 7.30
N ASP A 55 -11.18 2.57 6.94
CA ASP A 55 -11.26 3.73 7.87
C ASP A 55 -12.19 3.53 9.07
N HIS A 56 -13.13 2.61 8.95
CA HIS A 56 -14.11 2.29 9.99
C HIS A 56 -13.93 0.90 10.59
N ALA A 57 -12.77 0.26 10.35
CA ALA A 57 -12.47 -1.03 10.92
C ALA A 57 -12.34 -0.94 12.45
N ASN A 58 -12.86 -1.94 13.16
CA ASN A 58 -12.79 -2.01 14.63
C ASN A 58 -11.66 -2.94 15.12
N ASP A 59 -11.21 -3.87 14.28
CA ASP A 59 -10.13 -4.81 14.58
C ASP A 59 -8.80 -4.04 14.75
N PRO A 60 -8.15 -4.13 15.91
CA PRO A 60 -6.90 -3.43 16.17
C PRO A 60 -5.75 -3.80 15.22
N ASN A 61 -5.75 -5.02 14.67
CA ASN A 61 -4.74 -5.46 13.70
C ASN A 61 -4.97 -4.80 12.35
N ILE A 62 -6.23 -4.71 11.90
CA ILE A 62 -6.59 -3.96 10.67
C ILE A 62 -6.19 -2.49 10.84
N GLN A 63 -6.53 -1.87 11.96
CA GLN A 63 -6.17 -0.48 12.25
C GLN A 63 -4.64 -0.27 12.25
N SER A 64 -3.88 -1.21 12.83
CA SER A 64 -2.41 -1.13 12.87
C SER A 64 -1.79 -1.26 11.47
N LEU A 65 -2.27 -2.19 10.66
CA LEU A 65 -1.80 -2.37 9.29
C LEU A 65 -2.19 -1.18 8.42
N GLN A 66 -3.41 -0.65 8.57
CA GLN A 66 -3.88 0.54 7.87
C GLN A 66 -3.02 1.77 8.21
N TYR A 67 -2.66 1.94 9.48
CA TYR A 67 -1.74 3.01 9.91
C TYR A 67 -0.40 2.92 9.17
N VAL A 68 0.19 1.73 9.06
CA VAL A 68 1.46 1.54 8.35
C VAL A 68 1.32 1.84 6.85
N VAL A 69 0.24 1.37 6.21
CA VAL A 69 -0.04 1.68 4.80
C VAL A 69 -0.11 3.18 4.57
N LYS A 70 -0.89 3.91 5.39
CA LYS A 70 -1.01 5.37 5.31
C LYS A 70 0.33 6.07 5.54
N ALA A 71 1.13 5.60 6.50
CA ALA A 71 2.47 6.14 6.75
C ALA A 71 3.40 5.94 5.53
N MET A 72 3.32 4.79 4.86
CA MET A 72 4.07 4.51 3.64
C MET A 72 3.60 5.37 2.45
N GLU A 73 2.29 5.61 2.32
CA GLU A 73 1.72 6.52 1.31
C GLU A 73 2.23 7.96 1.52
N ILE A 74 2.21 8.46 2.75
CA ILE A 74 2.75 9.78 3.09
C ILE A 74 4.26 9.85 2.80
N ALA A 75 5.04 8.85 3.23
CA ALA A 75 6.48 8.82 2.99
C ALA A 75 6.80 8.81 1.49
N LYS A 76 6.02 8.08 0.69
CA LYS A 76 6.13 8.07 -0.78
C LYS A 76 5.87 9.46 -1.36
N GLU A 77 4.78 10.10 -0.97
CA GLU A 77 4.44 11.45 -1.43
C GLU A 77 5.52 12.47 -1.08
N GLU A 78 6.05 12.40 0.14
CA GLU A 78 7.18 13.23 0.56
C GLU A 78 8.42 12.95 -0.29
N MET A 79 8.83 11.68 -0.46
CA MET A 79 9.99 11.33 -1.29
C MET A 79 9.83 11.84 -2.73
N ILE A 80 8.63 11.77 -3.31
CA ILE A 80 8.32 12.35 -4.62
C ILE A 80 8.47 13.88 -4.60
N ALA A 81 7.93 14.55 -3.58
CA ALA A 81 8.00 16.00 -3.47
C ALA A 81 9.45 16.51 -3.34
N TRP A 82 10.29 15.83 -2.57
CA TRP A 82 11.68 16.21 -2.35
C TRP A 82 12.60 15.92 -3.54
N ASN A 83 12.36 14.82 -4.25
CA ASN A 83 13.26 14.36 -5.31
C ASN A 83 12.74 14.69 -6.71
N GLY A 84 11.44 14.87 -6.90
CA GLY A 84 10.79 14.99 -8.21
C GLY A 84 10.63 13.64 -8.92
N LEU A 85 9.54 13.51 -9.70
CA LEU A 85 9.15 12.26 -10.37
C LEU A 85 10.25 11.69 -11.29
N ASN A 86 10.96 12.56 -12.02
CA ASN A 86 12.01 12.14 -12.97
C ASN A 86 13.21 11.51 -12.27
N ASN A 87 13.52 11.95 -11.06
CA ASN A 87 14.63 11.43 -10.28
C ASN A 87 14.29 10.13 -9.56
N LEU A 88 13.03 9.70 -9.59
CA LEU A 88 12.55 8.41 -9.09
C LEU A 88 12.14 7.47 -10.23
N ASN A 89 12.45 7.82 -11.49
CA ASN A 89 12.03 7.07 -12.69
C ASN A 89 10.52 6.80 -12.77
N LEU A 90 9.69 7.69 -12.20
CA LEU A 90 8.23 7.54 -12.18
C LEU A 90 7.55 8.00 -13.49
N GLN A 91 8.32 8.52 -14.45
CA GLN A 91 7.86 8.78 -15.81
C GLN A 91 8.33 7.64 -16.73
N GLY A 92 7.47 6.63 -16.93
CA GLY A 92 7.77 5.51 -17.82
C GLY A 92 6.84 4.33 -17.66
N ASN A 93 5.63 4.45 -18.20
CA ASN A 93 4.86 3.42 -18.91
C ASN A 93 3.62 4.13 -19.49
N GLU A 94 3.84 5.01 -20.48
CA GLU A 94 2.82 5.32 -21.50
C GLU A 94 2.88 4.25 -22.60
#